data_AF-A0A2E7C5Q3-F1
#
_entry.id   AF-A0A2E7C5Q3-F1
#
_cell.length_a   1.000
_cell.length_b   1.000
_cell.length_c   1.000
_cell.angle_alpha   90.00
_cell.angle_beta   90.00
_cell.angle_gamma   90.00
#
_symmetry.space_group_name_H-M   'P 1'
#
loop_
_entity.id
_entity.type
_entity.pdbx_description
1 polymer ?
#
loop_
_entity_poly.entity_id
_entity_poly.type
_entity_poly.pdbx_seq_one_letter_code
_entity_poly.pdbx_strand_id
1 'polypeptide(L)'
;MLTDIFSYRYIDFPIWKGFGELEKRLLNQLFGIVKEAIPYYDSNGKKIEANEVKWKTLHDRLSRELGVDELFTRYYSYTNQNALGQSIPVSGFFGWDYACEKFVKSDCPSDHHDPDRFIKERISFIELAMRWRYEEIEKINENLPEAILEAKLRDAIPKRGMRVPGSAVDGVKAWNKTQNESYSLLVEEVNERFRRARAPLTLHNGFIQVSTDEIIENNIAKPFWELVADPLWKNVDIDMKEALDRRDSNDKDPALFAAKALESAIKIVSDQKGWSTGSENGASNYIDNLVSKKNGRYIDPWEADILKDYFRKVRNSLGHGPGSEPMPSLSIPQTDWAIENAMSWVRTLIRRLSE
;
A
#
# COMPACT_ATOMS: atom_id res chain seq x y z
N MET A 1 -19.39 -0.04 -5.36
CA MET A 1 -18.23 0.62 -4.72
C MET A 1 -17.15 0.69 -5.79
N LEU A 2 -16.66 1.90 -6.09
CA LEU A 2 -15.58 2.10 -7.05
C LEU A 2 -14.30 1.49 -6.47
N THR A 3 -13.55 0.80 -7.31
CA THR A 3 -12.23 0.28 -6.94
C THR A 3 -11.20 1.32 -7.36
N ASP A 4 -10.45 1.84 -6.39
CA ASP A 4 -9.29 2.65 -6.70
C ASP A 4 -8.22 1.80 -7.39
N ILE A 5 -7.80 2.21 -8.59
CA ILE A 5 -6.79 1.53 -9.40
C ILE A 5 -5.69 2.50 -9.85
N PHE A 6 -4.45 2.01 -9.84
CA PHE A 6 -3.26 2.73 -10.30
C PHE A 6 -3.45 3.48 -11.62
N SER A 7 -4.01 2.85 -12.65
CA SER A 7 -4.21 3.48 -13.97
C SER A 7 -5.11 4.70 -13.96
N TYR A 8 -6.05 4.79 -13.02
CA TYR A 8 -6.91 5.97 -12.87
C TYR A 8 -6.25 7.04 -12.01
N ARG A 9 -5.54 6.64 -10.94
CA ARG A 9 -4.77 7.59 -10.13
C ARG A 9 -3.71 8.31 -10.96
N TYR A 10 -3.01 7.61 -11.83
CA TYR A 10 -1.90 8.17 -12.60
C TYR A 10 -2.25 8.45 -14.06
N ILE A 11 -3.53 8.64 -14.41
CA ILE A 11 -3.95 8.78 -15.82
C ILE A 11 -3.21 9.91 -16.55
N ASP A 12 -3.02 11.05 -15.89
CA ASP A 12 -2.39 12.25 -16.45
C ASP A 12 -0.87 12.31 -16.24
N PHE A 13 -0.27 11.32 -15.56
CA PHE A 13 1.16 11.30 -15.25
C PHE A 13 1.91 10.30 -16.16
N PRO A 14 2.59 10.75 -17.23
CA PRO A 14 3.25 9.83 -18.17
C PRO A 14 4.47 9.15 -17.52
N ILE A 15 4.48 7.82 -17.49
CA ILE A 15 5.56 7.02 -16.88
C ILE A 15 6.39 6.35 -17.97
N TRP A 16 5.73 5.71 -18.94
CA TRP A 16 6.35 4.96 -20.02
C TRP A 16 6.18 5.66 -21.36
N LYS A 17 7.22 5.59 -22.20
CA LYS A 17 7.18 6.15 -23.56
C LYS A 17 6.81 5.12 -24.63
N GLY A 18 6.81 3.83 -24.27
CA GLY A 18 6.60 2.72 -25.18
C GLY A 18 6.54 1.40 -24.43
N PHE A 19 6.22 0.33 -25.15
CA PHE A 19 6.18 -1.04 -24.63
C PHE A 19 7.21 -1.89 -25.37
N GLY A 20 8.24 -2.36 -24.68
CA GLY A 20 9.26 -3.23 -25.23
C GLY A 20 9.63 -4.38 -24.29
N GLU A 21 10.81 -4.96 -24.52
CA GLU A 21 11.31 -6.10 -23.74
C GLU A 21 11.50 -5.79 -22.25
N LEU A 22 11.78 -4.53 -21.91
CA LEU A 22 11.98 -4.11 -20.52
C LEU A 22 10.65 -4.14 -19.75
N GLU A 23 9.60 -3.56 -20.32
CA GLU A 23 8.25 -3.51 -19.74
C GLU A 23 7.62 -4.91 -19.71
N LYS A 24 7.78 -5.69 -20.78
CA LYS A 24 7.32 -7.09 -20.83
C LYS A 24 7.98 -7.93 -19.74
N ARG A 25 9.29 -7.76 -19.52
CA ARG A 25 10.03 -8.45 -18.45
C ARG A 25 9.56 -8.01 -17.08
N LEU A 26 9.36 -6.71 -16.86
CA LEU A 26 8.84 -6.16 -15.61
C LEU A 26 7.49 -6.81 -15.27
N LEU A 27 6.52 -6.76 -16.18
CA LEU A 27 5.17 -7.33 -15.95
C LEU A 27 5.23 -8.85 -15.68
N ASN A 28 6.10 -9.58 -16.39
CA ASN A 28 6.31 -11.00 -16.13
C ASN A 28 6.84 -11.27 -14.71
N GLN A 29 7.82 -10.49 -14.27
CA GLN A 29 8.44 -10.63 -12.95
C GLN A 29 7.46 -10.25 -11.84
N LEU A 30 6.77 -9.11 -11.97
CA LEU A 30 5.76 -8.67 -11.00
C LEU A 30 4.64 -9.70 -10.84
N PHE A 31 4.18 -10.30 -11.94
CA PHE A 31 3.15 -11.33 -11.86
C PHE A 31 3.65 -12.62 -11.17
N GLY A 32 4.95 -12.93 -11.28
CA GLY A 32 5.58 -13.99 -10.49
C GLY A 32 5.46 -13.73 -8.99
N ILE A 33 5.78 -12.51 -8.56
CA ILE A 33 5.65 -12.07 -7.16
C ILE A 33 4.19 -12.13 -6.70
N VAL A 34 3.23 -11.75 -7.54
CA VAL A 34 1.80 -11.88 -7.23
C VAL A 34 1.39 -13.34 -7.02
N LYS A 35 1.92 -14.28 -7.80
CA LYS A 35 1.68 -15.72 -7.59
C LYS A 35 2.24 -16.22 -6.27
N GLU A 36 3.31 -15.62 -5.76
CA GLU A 36 3.84 -15.92 -4.41
C GLU A 36 3.00 -15.27 -3.31
N ALA A 37 2.51 -14.05 -3.53
CA ALA A 37 1.63 -13.35 -2.61
C ALA A 37 0.25 -14.05 -2.45
N ILE A 38 -0.29 -14.59 -3.54
CA ILE A 38 -1.61 -15.26 -3.59
C ILE A 38 -1.47 -16.60 -4.36
N PRO A 39 -0.91 -17.65 -3.73
CA PRO A 39 -0.66 -18.92 -4.42
C PRO A 39 -1.96 -19.60 -4.83
N TYR A 40 -2.08 -19.98 -6.11
CA TYR A 40 -3.28 -20.66 -6.61
C TYR A 40 -3.33 -22.14 -6.24
N TYR A 41 -2.16 -22.77 -6.15
CA TYR A 41 -1.99 -24.18 -5.81
C TYR A 41 -1.16 -24.31 -4.52
N ASP A 42 -1.43 -25.36 -3.74
CA ASP A 42 -0.60 -25.73 -2.60
C ASP A 42 0.68 -26.45 -3.04
N SER A 43 1.53 -26.81 -2.07
CA SER A 43 2.79 -27.53 -2.34
C SER A 43 2.61 -28.92 -2.96
N ASN A 44 1.39 -29.48 -2.94
CA ASN A 44 1.04 -30.76 -3.56
C ASN A 44 0.39 -30.57 -4.94
N GLY A 45 0.32 -29.33 -5.46
CA GLY A 45 -0.33 -29.01 -6.71
C GLY A 45 -1.86 -29.00 -6.65
N LYS A 46 -2.45 -29.04 -5.45
CA LYS A 46 -3.90 -28.98 -5.27
C LYS A 46 -4.37 -27.53 -5.24
N LYS A 47 -5.47 -27.23 -5.93
CA LYS A 47 -6.07 -25.89 -5.96
C LYS A 47 -6.48 -25.44 -4.55
N ILE A 48 -6.12 -24.21 -4.20
CA ILE A 48 -6.55 -23.56 -2.96
C ILE A 48 -7.85 -22.82 -3.25
N GLU A 49 -8.99 -23.42 -2.91
CA GLU A 49 -10.34 -22.87 -3.18
C GLU A 49 -10.50 -21.43 -2.66
N ALA A 50 -9.98 -21.14 -1.45
CA ALA A 50 -10.04 -19.81 -0.88
C ALA A 50 -9.29 -18.76 -1.73
N ASN A 51 -8.19 -19.15 -2.36
CA ASN A 51 -7.42 -18.24 -3.22
C ASN A 51 -8.04 -18.12 -4.61
N GLU A 52 -8.69 -19.16 -5.16
CA GLU A 52 -9.46 -19.01 -6.40
C GLU A 52 -10.52 -17.91 -6.29
N VAL A 53 -11.21 -17.83 -5.15
CA VAL A 53 -12.17 -16.75 -4.88
C VAL A 53 -11.50 -15.37 -4.88
N LYS A 54 -10.27 -15.26 -4.34
CA LYS A 54 -9.49 -14.01 -4.37
C LYS A 54 -9.13 -13.61 -5.79
N TRP A 55 -8.60 -14.55 -6.60
CA TRP A 55 -8.27 -14.31 -8.01
C TRP A 55 -9.49 -13.86 -8.81
N LYS A 56 -10.65 -14.52 -8.62
CA LYS A 56 -11.92 -14.07 -9.21
C LYS A 56 -12.29 -12.66 -8.76
N THR A 57 -12.13 -12.34 -7.49
CA THR A 57 -12.50 -11.02 -6.97
C THR A 57 -11.60 -9.91 -7.54
N LEU A 58 -10.29 -10.16 -7.65
CA LEU A 58 -9.33 -9.24 -8.27
C LEU A 58 -9.67 -9.03 -9.75
N HIS A 59 -9.93 -10.13 -10.47
CA HIS A 59 -10.42 -10.09 -11.84
C HIS A 59 -11.67 -9.20 -11.95
N ASP A 60 -12.73 -9.51 -11.21
CA ASP A 60 -14.02 -8.84 -11.33
C ASP A 60 -13.95 -7.34 -10.96
N ARG A 61 -13.12 -6.98 -9.97
CA ARG A 61 -12.88 -5.58 -9.60
C ARG A 61 -12.24 -4.82 -10.75
N LEU A 62 -11.11 -5.31 -11.27
CA LEU A 62 -10.40 -4.61 -12.34
C LEU A 62 -11.19 -4.59 -13.64
N SER A 63 -11.85 -5.71 -14.00
CA SER A 63 -12.67 -5.81 -15.21
C SER A 63 -13.78 -4.75 -15.23
N ARG A 64 -14.44 -4.56 -14.08
CA ARG A 64 -15.47 -3.54 -13.91
C ARG A 64 -14.92 -2.12 -14.09
N GLU A 65 -13.76 -1.81 -13.50
CA GLU A 65 -13.17 -0.49 -13.65
C GLU A 65 -12.74 -0.24 -15.10
N LEU A 66 -12.16 -1.23 -15.78
CA LEU A 66 -11.75 -1.13 -17.19
C LEU A 66 -12.91 -1.22 -18.19
N GLY A 67 -14.13 -1.53 -17.74
CA GLY A 67 -15.31 -1.65 -18.58
C GLY A 67 -15.31 -2.87 -19.51
N VAL A 68 -14.68 -3.97 -19.08
CA VAL A 68 -14.62 -5.25 -19.83
C VAL A 68 -15.31 -6.38 -19.06
N ASP A 69 -15.82 -7.38 -19.78
CA ASP A 69 -16.48 -8.55 -19.17
C ASP A 69 -15.49 -9.52 -18.51
N GLU A 70 -14.35 -9.75 -19.19
CA GLU A 70 -13.24 -10.55 -18.69
C GLU A 70 -11.91 -9.86 -19.01
N LEU A 71 -10.95 -9.89 -18.07
CA LEU A 71 -9.59 -9.41 -18.33
C LEU A 71 -8.91 -10.20 -19.45
N PHE A 72 -9.21 -11.50 -19.56
CA PHE A 72 -8.80 -12.35 -20.66
C PHE A 72 -9.73 -13.55 -20.80
N THR A 73 -10.04 -13.95 -22.03
CA THR A 73 -10.98 -15.04 -22.31
C THR A 73 -10.53 -16.37 -21.68
N ARG A 74 -11.42 -16.95 -20.88
CA ARG A 74 -11.17 -18.22 -20.18
C ARG A 74 -11.63 -19.46 -20.94
N TYR A 75 -12.64 -19.31 -21.78
CA TYR A 75 -13.20 -20.43 -22.52
C TYR A 75 -12.18 -20.97 -23.52
N TYR A 76 -12.02 -22.30 -23.54
CA TYR A 76 -11.25 -22.99 -24.57
C TYR A 76 -12.07 -24.11 -25.19
N SER A 77 -11.80 -24.38 -26.46
CA SER A 77 -12.36 -25.50 -27.19
C SER A 77 -11.35 -25.97 -28.23
N TYR A 78 -11.02 -27.26 -28.20
CA TYR A 78 -10.15 -27.90 -29.19
C TYR A 78 -10.58 -29.35 -29.40
N THR A 79 -10.06 -29.99 -30.43
CA THR A 79 -10.33 -31.40 -30.72
C THR A 79 -9.17 -32.25 -30.24
N ASN A 80 -9.45 -33.32 -29.51
CA ASN A 80 -8.45 -34.31 -29.10
C ASN A 80 -8.79 -35.69 -29.70
N GLN A 81 -7.80 -36.55 -29.89
CA GLN A 81 -8.05 -37.94 -30.31
C GLN A 81 -8.15 -38.82 -29.07
N ASN A 82 -9.21 -39.65 -29.01
CA ASN A 82 -9.31 -40.67 -27.98
C ASN A 82 -8.37 -41.87 -28.28
N ALA A 83 -8.28 -42.82 -27.36
CA ALA A 83 -7.46 -44.03 -27.53
C ALA A 83 -7.85 -44.91 -28.74
N LEU A 84 -8.99 -44.62 -29.39
CA LEU A 84 -9.50 -45.29 -30.58
C LEU A 84 -9.28 -44.45 -31.87
N GLY A 85 -8.54 -43.33 -31.79
CA GLY A 85 -8.25 -42.43 -32.92
C GLY A 85 -9.43 -41.56 -33.36
N GLN A 86 -10.53 -41.53 -32.62
CA GLN A 86 -11.69 -40.69 -32.93
C GLN A 86 -11.50 -39.28 -32.35
N SER A 87 -11.77 -38.28 -33.18
CA SER A 87 -11.77 -36.87 -32.79
C SER A 87 -12.96 -36.56 -31.88
N ILE A 88 -12.67 -36.20 -30.62
CA ILE A 88 -13.65 -35.75 -29.63
C ILE A 88 -13.43 -34.26 -29.30
N PRO A 89 -14.50 -33.45 -29.23
CA PRO A 89 -14.38 -32.07 -28.76
C PRO A 89 -14.08 -32.04 -27.26
N VAL A 90 -13.08 -31.27 -26.87
CA VAL A 90 -12.74 -30.97 -25.48
C VAL A 90 -12.91 -29.47 -25.30
N SER A 91 -13.78 -29.07 -24.36
CA SER A 91 -13.99 -27.68 -24.01
C SER A 91 -14.06 -27.50 -22.50
N GLY A 92 -13.79 -26.29 -22.05
CA GLY A 92 -13.79 -25.94 -20.64
C GLY A 92 -13.43 -24.49 -20.41
N PHE A 93 -13.10 -24.18 -19.16
CA PHE A 93 -12.65 -22.86 -18.75
C PHE A 93 -11.33 -22.99 -18.02
N PHE A 94 -10.37 -22.14 -18.40
CA PHE A 94 -9.16 -21.97 -17.60
C PHE A 94 -9.48 -21.35 -16.23
N GLY A 95 -8.55 -21.48 -15.28
CA GLY A 95 -8.66 -20.85 -13.97
C GLY A 95 -8.70 -19.33 -14.02
N TRP A 96 -9.05 -18.68 -12.91
CA TRP A 96 -9.01 -17.22 -12.81
C TRP A 96 -7.58 -16.68 -12.79
N ASP A 97 -6.63 -17.46 -12.25
CA ASP A 97 -5.20 -17.16 -12.31
C ASP A 97 -4.71 -17.07 -13.76
N TYR A 98 -5.17 -17.97 -14.63
CA TYR A 98 -4.85 -17.93 -16.06
C TYR A 98 -5.33 -16.64 -16.73
N ALA A 99 -6.59 -16.24 -16.48
CA ALA A 99 -7.14 -15.02 -17.07
C ALA A 99 -6.32 -13.79 -16.68
N CYS A 100 -6.02 -13.67 -15.38
CA CYS A 100 -5.22 -12.58 -14.84
C CYS A 100 -3.78 -12.62 -15.36
N GLU A 101 -3.17 -13.81 -15.46
CA GLU A 101 -1.82 -13.99 -15.99
C GLU A 101 -1.72 -13.55 -17.44
N LYS A 102 -2.68 -13.99 -18.26
CA LYS A 102 -2.70 -13.63 -19.68
C LYS A 102 -2.95 -12.14 -19.85
N PHE A 103 -3.86 -11.54 -19.09
CA PHE A 103 -4.06 -10.09 -19.11
C PHE A 103 -2.77 -9.31 -18.81
N VAL A 104 -2.08 -9.66 -17.72
CA VAL A 104 -0.85 -8.95 -17.30
C VAL A 104 0.31 -9.17 -18.27
N LYS A 105 0.45 -10.37 -18.82
CA LYS A 105 1.58 -10.76 -19.68
C LYS A 105 1.31 -10.59 -21.18
N SER A 106 0.14 -10.09 -21.56
CA SER A 106 -0.19 -9.87 -22.96
C SER A 106 0.76 -8.86 -23.58
N ASP A 107 1.14 -9.10 -24.83
CA ASP A 107 1.85 -8.10 -25.61
C ASP A 107 0.94 -6.92 -25.91
N CYS A 108 1.52 -5.72 -25.93
CA CYS A 108 0.81 -4.52 -26.35
C CYS A 108 0.45 -4.64 -27.84
N PRO A 109 -0.84 -4.52 -28.22
CA PRO A 109 -1.24 -4.56 -29.62
C PRO A 109 -0.49 -3.50 -30.44
N SER A 110 -0.10 -3.83 -31.67
CA SER A 110 0.66 -2.90 -32.53
C SER A 110 -0.09 -1.62 -32.87
N ASP A 111 -1.42 -1.65 -32.79
CA ASP A 111 -2.35 -0.53 -33.00
C ASP A 111 -2.74 0.17 -31.69
N HIS A 112 -2.18 -0.22 -30.54
CA HIS A 112 -2.48 0.42 -29.27
C HIS A 112 -1.88 1.83 -29.22
N HIS A 113 -2.75 2.84 -29.23
CA HIS A 113 -2.33 4.24 -29.32
C HIS A 113 -1.63 4.79 -28.07
N ASP A 114 -1.76 4.10 -26.93
CA ASP A 114 -1.23 4.56 -25.65
C ASP A 114 -0.54 3.42 -24.87
N PRO A 115 0.76 3.18 -25.11
CA PRO A 115 1.54 2.17 -24.38
C PRO A 115 1.61 2.43 -22.87
N ASP A 116 1.57 3.69 -22.44
CA ASP A 116 1.66 4.09 -21.04
C ASP A 116 0.41 3.64 -20.29
N ARG A 117 -0.77 3.97 -20.82
CA ARG A 117 -2.04 3.47 -20.30
C ARG A 117 -2.09 1.94 -20.29
N PHE A 118 -1.63 1.28 -21.37
CA PHE A 118 -1.61 -0.18 -21.44
C PHE A 118 -0.86 -0.77 -20.23
N ILE A 119 0.35 -0.30 -19.95
CA ILE A 119 1.17 -0.79 -18.84
C ILE A 119 0.51 -0.46 -17.49
N LYS A 120 0.01 0.77 -17.32
CA LYS A 120 -0.69 1.20 -16.09
C LYS A 120 -1.85 0.27 -15.74
N GLU A 121 -2.68 -0.12 -16.72
CA GLU A 121 -3.80 -1.04 -16.48
C GLU A 121 -3.35 -2.43 -15.98
N ARG A 122 -2.16 -2.90 -16.41
CA ARG A 122 -1.59 -4.16 -15.94
C ARG A 122 -0.95 -3.99 -14.56
N ILE A 123 -0.30 -2.86 -14.30
CA ILE A 123 0.21 -2.51 -12.97
C ILE A 123 -0.93 -2.34 -11.96
N SER A 124 -2.11 -1.85 -12.36
CA SER A 124 -3.32 -1.85 -11.53
C SER A 124 -3.66 -3.24 -10.99
N PHE A 125 -3.49 -4.29 -11.79
CA PHE A 125 -3.69 -5.66 -11.31
C PHE A 125 -2.67 -6.04 -10.24
N ILE A 126 -1.38 -5.75 -10.49
CA ILE A 126 -0.29 -6.03 -9.55
C ILE A 126 -0.55 -5.32 -8.22
N GLU A 127 -0.89 -4.04 -8.26
CA GLU A 127 -1.25 -3.26 -7.08
C GLU A 127 -2.40 -3.89 -6.31
N LEU A 128 -3.53 -4.18 -6.96
CA LEU A 128 -4.70 -4.73 -6.27
C LEU A 128 -4.38 -6.06 -5.57
N ALA A 129 -3.56 -6.90 -6.18
CA ALA A 129 -3.13 -8.15 -5.57
C ALA A 129 -2.20 -7.92 -4.37
N MET A 130 -1.22 -7.02 -4.50
CA MET A 130 -0.29 -6.69 -3.41
C MET A 130 -0.99 -5.95 -2.26
N ARG A 131 -1.97 -5.10 -2.56
CA ARG A 131 -2.85 -4.42 -1.61
C ARG A 131 -3.72 -5.42 -0.85
N TRP A 132 -4.30 -6.39 -1.55
CA TRP A 132 -5.06 -7.45 -0.90
C TRP A 132 -4.20 -8.21 0.10
N ARG A 133 -2.97 -8.59 -0.30
CA ARG A 133 -2.05 -9.27 0.60
C ARG A 133 -1.67 -8.40 1.81
N TYR A 134 -1.44 -7.10 1.60
CA TYR A 134 -1.22 -6.13 2.67
C TYR A 134 -2.38 -6.10 3.67
N GLU A 135 -3.62 -5.97 3.19
CA GLU A 135 -4.83 -5.95 4.03
C GLU A 135 -5.01 -7.25 4.83
N GLU A 136 -4.57 -8.40 4.30
CA GLU A 136 -4.56 -9.67 5.05
C GLU A 136 -3.54 -9.64 6.19
N ILE A 137 -2.34 -9.10 5.95
CA ILE A 137 -1.32 -8.93 6.98
C ILE A 137 -1.81 -7.95 8.06
N GLU A 138 -2.43 -6.84 7.67
CA GLU A 138 -3.03 -5.89 8.62
C GLU A 138 -4.07 -6.57 9.50
N LYS A 139 -5.01 -7.34 8.92
CA LYS A 139 -6.00 -8.09 9.70
C LYS A 139 -5.36 -9.12 10.62
N ILE A 140 -4.28 -9.78 10.18
CA ILE A 140 -3.52 -10.71 11.02
C ILE A 140 -2.84 -9.98 12.19
N ASN A 141 -2.33 -8.77 11.97
CA ASN A 141 -1.70 -7.94 12.99
C ASN A 141 -2.73 -7.35 13.98
N GLU A 142 -3.85 -6.83 13.48
CA GLU A 142 -4.95 -6.30 14.28
C GLU A 142 -5.53 -7.37 15.23
N ASN A 143 -5.64 -8.63 14.76
CA ASN A 143 -6.15 -9.76 15.56
C ASN A 143 -5.09 -10.45 16.44
N LEU A 144 -3.81 -10.04 16.36
CA LEU A 144 -2.73 -10.68 17.10
C LEU A 144 -2.94 -10.67 18.64
N PRO A 145 -3.40 -9.59 19.28
CA PRO A 145 -3.62 -9.57 20.73
C PRO A 145 -4.65 -10.61 21.19
N GLU A 146 -5.75 -10.76 20.43
CA GLU A 146 -6.80 -11.75 20.71
C GLU A 146 -6.27 -13.18 20.51
N ALA A 147 -5.55 -13.43 19.42
CA ALA A 147 -4.92 -14.72 19.15
C ALA A 147 -3.90 -15.12 20.25
N ILE A 148 -3.15 -14.15 20.79
CA ILE A 148 -2.25 -14.36 21.93
C ILE A 148 -3.04 -14.71 23.20
N LEU A 149 -4.17 -14.05 23.46
CA LEU A 149 -5.02 -14.35 24.61
C LEU A 149 -5.58 -15.78 24.51
N GLU A 150 -6.09 -16.17 23.34
CA GLU A 150 -6.53 -17.55 23.11
C GLU A 150 -5.39 -18.57 23.31
N ALA A 151 -4.19 -18.27 22.81
CA ALA A 151 -3.04 -19.14 22.98
C ALA A 151 -2.65 -19.31 24.45
N LYS A 152 -2.72 -18.23 25.26
CA LYS A 152 -2.53 -18.30 26.72
C LYS A 152 -3.55 -19.21 27.39
N LEU A 153 -4.82 -19.10 27.01
CA LEU A 153 -5.88 -19.98 27.53
C LEU A 153 -5.62 -21.44 27.16
N ARG A 154 -5.17 -21.73 25.93
CA ARG A 154 -4.82 -23.10 25.48
C ARG A 154 -3.62 -23.68 26.24
N ASP A 155 -2.63 -22.85 26.58
CA ASP A 155 -1.46 -23.26 27.37
C ASP A 155 -1.81 -23.52 28.85
N ALA A 156 -2.84 -22.85 29.39
CA ALA A 156 -3.29 -23.02 30.77
C ALA A 156 -4.12 -24.30 31.01
N ILE A 157 -4.68 -24.92 29.96
CA ILE A 157 -5.51 -26.13 30.09
C ILE A 157 -4.61 -27.37 30.24
N PRO A 158 -4.75 -28.18 31.31
CA PRO A 158 -4.00 -29.42 31.49
C PRO A 158 -4.36 -30.43 30.39
N LYS A 159 -3.40 -30.81 29.54
CA LYS A 159 -3.60 -31.86 28.52
C LYS A 159 -3.10 -33.21 29.03
N ARG A 160 -3.92 -34.26 28.91
CA ARG A 160 -3.50 -35.67 29.07
C ARG A 160 -2.93 -36.16 27.73
N GLY A 161 -1.61 -36.27 27.61
CA GLY A 161 -0.95 -36.82 26.42
C GLY A 161 0.48 -36.32 26.20
N MET A 162 1.16 -36.90 25.19
CA MET A 162 2.52 -36.53 24.79
C MET A 162 2.55 -35.06 24.32
N ARG A 163 3.36 -34.23 24.99
CA ARG A 163 3.44 -32.78 24.73
C ARG A 163 4.46 -32.53 23.61
N VAL A 164 4.06 -31.82 22.56
CA VAL A 164 5.03 -31.18 21.66
C VAL A 164 5.67 -30.03 22.46
N PRO A 165 7.01 -29.99 22.62
CA PRO A 165 7.67 -28.91 23.36
C PRO A 165 7.42 -27.55 22.69
N GLY A 166 7.09 -26.52 23.49
CA GLY A 166 6.89 -25.13 23.03
C GLY A 166 5.66 -24.45 23.66
N SER A 167 5.67 -23.11 23.71
CA SER A 167 4.49 -22.32 24.10
C SER A 167 3.65 -22.02 22.86
N ALA A 168 2.32 -22.17 22.97
CA ALA A 168 1.40 -21.77 21.91
C ALA A 168 1.49 -20.27 21.62
N VAL A 169 1.78 -19.45 22.65
CA VAL A 169 1.96 -18.00 22.52
C VAL A 169 3.15 -17.67 21.63
N ASP A 170 4.29 -18.34 21.86
CA ASP A 170 5.50 -18.14 21.06
C ASP A 170 5.27 -18.59 19.61
N GLY A 171 4.52 -19.68 19.41
CA GLY A 171 4.10 -20.13 18.09
C GLY A 171 3.26 -19.09 17.33
N VAL A 172 2.27 -18.49 17.97
CA VAL A 172 1.43 -17.43 17.36
C VAL A 172 2.26 -16.21 16.98
N LYS A 173 3.14 -15.75 17.88
CA LYS A 173 4.04 -14.61 17.62
C LYS A 173 5.00 -14.90 16.47
N ALA A 174 5.64 -16.08 16.47
CA ALA A 174 6.57 -16.47 15.43
C ALA A 174 5.88 -16.59 14.06
N TRP A 175 4.67 -17.15 14.02
CA TRP A 175 3.88 -17.23 12.79
C TRP A 175 3.51 -15.83 12.26
N ASN A 176 2.99 -14.94 13.10
CA ASN A 176 2.67 -13.57 12.71
C ASN A 176 3.92 -12.83 12.18
N LYS A 177 5.05 -12.95 12.88
CA LYS A 177 6.33 -12.37 12.45
C LYS A 177 6.75 -12.91 11.07
N THR A 178 6.65 -14.22 10.85
CA THR A 178 6.97 -14.86 9.57
C THR A 178 6.08 -14.35 8.43
N GLN A 179 4.78 -14.11 8.70
CA GLN A 179 3.87 -13.55 7.69
C GLN A 179 4.26 -12.12 7.30
N ASN A 180 4.61 -11.28 8.28
CA ASN A 180 5.08 -9.91 8.02
C ASN A 180 6.40 -9.91 7.25
N GLU A 181 7.41 -10.67 7.71
CA GLU A 181 8.71 -10.78 7.03
C GLU A 181 8.57 -11.28 5.59
N SER A 182 7.74 -12.31 5.37
CA SER A 182 7.47 -12.82 4.03
C SER A 182 6.85 -11.74 3.13
N TYR A 183 5.93 -10.91 3.64
CA TYR A 183 5.35 -9.82 2.85
C TYR A 183 6.38 -8.72 2.58
N SER A 184 7.18 -8.33 3.58
CA SER A 184 8.24 -7.34 3.41
C SER A 184 9.23 -7.73 2.32
N LEU A 185 9.62 -9.00 2.24
CA LEU A 185 10.50 -9.51 1.17
C LEU A 185 9.87 -9.38 -0.22
N LEU A 186 8.56 -9.64 -0.35
CA LEU A 186 7.85 -9.45 -1.61
C LEU A 186 7.81 -7.96 -2.01
N VAL A 187 7.62 -7.05 -1.05
CA VAL A 187 7.66 -5.60 -1.30
C VAL A 187 9.05 -5.15 -1.74
N GLU A 188 10.10 -5.59 -1.06
CA GLU A 188 11.49 -5.31 -1.45
C GLU A 188 11.79 -5.81 -2.86
N GLU A 189 11.31 -7.01 -3.20
CA GLU A 189 11.49 -7.54 -4.54
C GLU A 189 10.76 -6.71 -5.60
N VAL A 190 9.49 -6.34 -5.38
CA VAL A 190 8.73 -5.47 -6.28
C VAL A 190 9.48 -4.17 -6.55
N ASN A 191 9.96 -3.51 -5.48
CA ASN A 191 10.68 -2.25 -5.57
C ASN A 191 12.00 -2.41 -6.33
N GLU A 192 12.72 -3.51 -6.11
CA GLU A 192 13.93 -3.83 -6.88
C GLU A 192 13.61 -4.10 -8.37
N ARG A 193 12.45 -4.69 -8.70
CA ARG A 193 12.01 -4.87 -10.09
C ARG A 193 11.70 -3.54 -10.75
N PHE A 194 10.99 -2.63 -10.08
CA PHE A 194 10.75 -1.28 -10.60
C PHE A 194 12.04 -0.53 -10.87
N ARG A 195 12.97 -0.53 -9.90
CA ARG A 195 14.29 0.09 -10.05
C ARG A 195 15.07 -0.46 -11.24
N ARG A 196 15.15 -1.78 -11.40
CA ARG A 196 15.82 -2.43 -12.55
C ARG A 196 15.16 -2.12 -13.88
N ALA A 197 13.83 -1.97 -13.89
CA ALA A 197 13.07 -1.58 -15.06
C ALA A 197 13.08 -0.07 -15.33
N ARG A 198 13.76 0.73 -14.48
CA ARG A 198 13.76 2.21 -14.54
C ARG A 198 12.34 2.79 -14.50
N ALA A 199 11.41 2.06 -13.88
CA ALA A 199 10.10 2.60 -13.56
C ALA A 199 10.25 3.44 -12.28
N PRO A 200 9.89 4.74 -12.30
CA PRO A 200 9.96 5.62 -11.14
C PRO A 200 8.82 5.29 -10.15
N LEU A 201 8.76 4.05 -9.67
CA LEU A 201 7.66 3.50 -8.90
C LEU A 201 8.15 2.78 -7.66
N THR A 202 7.38 2.90 -6.59
CA THR A 202 7.60 2.21 -5.32
C THR A 202 6.28 1.71 -4.74
N LEU A 203 6.28 0.48 -4.23
CA LEU A 203 5.21 -0.13 -3.47
C LEU A 203 5.41 0.15 -1.98
N HIS A 204 4.43 0.83 -1.37
CA HIS A 204 4.35 1.10 0.06
C HIS A 204 2.96 0.78 0.60
N ASN A 205 2.89 -0.01 1.67
CA ASN A 205 1.65 -0.33 2.38
C ASN A 205 0.47 -0.71 1.44
N GLY A 206 0.76 -1.52 0.42
CA GLY A 206 -0.21 -1.99 -0.57
C GLY A 206 -0.49 -1.05 -1.75
N PHE A 207 0.16 0.11 -1.85
CA PHE A 207 -0.04 1.07 -2.93
C PHE A 207 1.26 1.31 -3.71
N ILE A 208 1.18 1.28 -5.03
CA ILE A 208 2.24 1.70 -5.93
C ILE A 208 2.09 3.22 -6.13
N GLN A 209 3.20 3.93 -5.96
CA GLN A 209 3.30 5.38 -6.03
C GLN A 209 4.50 5.80 -6.87
N VAL A 210 4.48 7.03 -7.39
CA VAL A 210 5.60 7.56 -8.17
C VAL A 210 6.71 8.05 -7.23
N SER A 211 7.94 7.60 -7.49
CA SER A 211 9.14 8.01 -6.78
C SER A 211 10.12 8.63 -7.77
N THR A 212 10.26 9.96 -7.71
CA THR A 212 11.07 10.76 -8.64
C THR A 212 12.52 10.96 -8.16
N ASP A 213 12.82 10.73 -6.88
CA ASP A 213 14.16 10.90 -6.28
C ASP A 213 14.50 9.76 -5.30
N GLU A 214 15.50 8.95 -5.66
CA GLU A 214 15.98 7.79 -4.89
C GLU A 214 16.59 8.17 -3.53
N ILE A 215 17.15 9.38 -3.38
CA ILE A 215 17.70 9.86 -2.11
C ILE A 215 16.57 10.23 -1.17
N ILE A 216 15.56 10.95 -1.67
CA ILE A 216 14.35 11.28 -0.90
C ILE A 216 13.61 10.01 -0.51
N GLU A 217 13.49 9.07 -1.43
CA GLU A 217 12.86 7.78 -1.18
C GLU A 217 13.52 7.02 -0.02
N ASN A 218 14.84 6.84 -0.10
CA ASN A 218 15.59 6.06 0.88
C ASN A 218 15.73 6.77 2.23
N ASN A 219 15.82 8.10 2.24
CA ASN A 219 16.11 8.86 3.46
C ASN A 219 14.87 9.51 4.09
N ILE A 220 13.73 9.59 3.41
CA ILE A 220 12.52 10.21 3.94
C ILE A 220 11.35 9.24 3.86
N ALA A 221 10.95 8.83 2.64
CA ALA A 221 9.72 8.07 2.43
C ALA A 221 9.78 6.67 3.06
N LYS A 222 10.79 5.85 2.73
CA LYS A 222 10.92 4.49 3.26
C LYS A 222 10.97 4.45 4.81
N PRO A 223 11.82 5.25 5.50
CA PRO A 223 11.81 5.30 6.96
C PRO A 223 10.51 5.83 7.57
N PHE A 224 9.76 6.65 6.84
CA PHE A 224 8.43 7.10 7.26
C PHE A 224 7.42 5.96 7.16
N TRP A 225 7.35 5.25 6.03
CA TRP A 225 6.41 4.14 5.79
C TRP A 225 6.60 2.98 6.76
N GLU A 226 7.86 2.64 7.06
CA GLU A 226 8.19 1.62 8.07
C GLU A 226 7.61 1.94 9.45
N LEU A 227 7.55 3.23 9.83
CA LEU A 227 7.01 3.65 11.12
C LEU A 227 5.49 3.71 11.13
N VAL A 228 4.86 4.21 10.06
CA VAL A 228 3.40 4.38 10.01
C VAL A 228 2.64 3.10 9.65
N ALA A 229 3.35 2.01 9.35
CA ALA A 229 2.76 0.69 9.16
C ALA A 229 2.18 0.07 10.46
N ASP A 230 2.54 0.60 11.63
CA ASP A 230 1.89 0.19 12.89
C ASP A 230 0.42 0.68 12.92
N PRO A 231 -0.56 -0.18 13.28
CA PRO A 231 -1.98 0.18 13.34
C PRO A 231 -2.31 1.43 14.15
N LEU A 232 -1.47 1.81 15.13
CA LEU A 232 -1.59 3.06 15.86
C LEU A 232 -1.60 4.29 14.94
N TRP A 233 -0.87 4.24 13.82
CA TRP A 233 -0.68 5.36 12.89
C TRP A 233 -1.57 5.28 11.65
N LYS A 234 -2.61 4.43 11.64
CA LYS A 234 -3.49 4.19 10.48
C LYS A 234 -4.02 5.47 9.80
N ASN A 235 -4.43 6.47 10.59
CA ASN A 235 -4.90 7.74 10.03
C ASN A 235 -3.78 8.54 9.34
N VAL A 236 -2.56 8.47 9.87
CA VAL A 236 -1.38 9.11 9.28
C VAL A 236 -1.01 8.44 7.95
N ASP A 237 -1.06 7.10 7.92
CA ASP A 237 -0.84 6.31 6.70
C ASP A 237 -1.85 6.68 5.60
N ILE A 238 -3.15 6.69 5.91
CA ILE A 238 -4.23 7.03 4.97
C ILE A 238 -4.05 8.45 4.43
N ASP A 239 -3.90 9.45 5.31
CA ASP A 239 -3.77 10.84 4.89
C ASP A 239 -2.50 11.07 4.04
N MET A 240 -1.40 10.38 4.33
CA MET A 240 -0.17 10.55 3.55
C MET A 240 -0.26 9.85 2.17
N LYS A 241 -0.92 8.69 2.08
CA LYS A 241 -1.20 8.04 0.79
C LYS A 241 -2.03 8.95 -0.11
N GLU A 242 -3.10 9.52 0.43
CA GLU A 242 -3.95 10.49 -0.28
C GLU A 242 -3.16 11.73 -0.71
N ALA A 243 -2.23 12.22 0.12
CA ALA A 243 -1.38 13.36 -0.22
C ALA A 243 -0.50 13.09 -1.45
N LEU A 244 0.15 11.92 -1.51
CA LEU A 244 1.00 11.52 -2.63
C LEU A 244 0.17 11.24 -3.88
N ASP A 245 -0.97 10.56 -3.74
CA ASP A 245 -1.85 10.25 -4.86
C ASP A 245 -2.39 11.54 -5.52
N ARG A 246 -2.75 12.55 -4.72
CA ARG A 246 -3.14 13.87 -5.22
C ARG A 246 -1.99 14.63 -5.87
N ARG A 247 -0.77 14.53 -5.31
CA ARG A 247 0.42 15.17 -5.90
C ARG A 247 0.66 14.59 -7.29
N ASP A 248 0.66 13.27 -7.41
CA ASP A 248 1.05 12.58 -8.64
C ASP A 248 -0.03 12.67 -9.73
N SER A 249 -1.31 12.71 -9.33
CA SER A 249 -2.44 12.97 -10.23
C SER A 249 -2.64 14.45 -10.56
N ASN A 250 -1.83 15.35 -9.98
CA ASN A 250 -2.01 16.81 -10.07
C ASN A 250 -3.42 17.28 -9.65
N ASP A 251 -4.02 16.59 -8.67
CA ASP A 251 -5.31 16.91 -8.06
C ASP A 251 -5.17 17.99 -6.97
N LYS A 252 -6.30 18.47 -6.43
CA LYS A 252 -6.36 19.57 -5.48
C LYS A 252 -5.81 19.20 -4.10
N ASP A 253 -5.08 20.14 -3.53
CA ASP A 253 -4.67 20.21 -2.13
C ASP A 253 -3.84 19.03 -1.56
N PRO A 254 -2.85 18.45 -2.30
CA PRO A 254 -2.00 17.37 -1.77
C PRO A 254 -1.29 17.76 -0.46
N ALA A 255 -0.76 18.97 -0.38
CA ALA A 255 -0.08 19.47 0.82
C ALA A 255 -1.01 19.61 2.04
N LEU A 256 -2.32 19.78 1.83
CA LEU A 256 -3.30 19.80 2.93
C LEU A 256 -3.42 18.41 3.58
N PHE A 257 -3.43 17.35 2.78
CA PHE A 257 -3.48 15.97 3.29
C PHE A 257 -2.18 15.58 4.01
N ALA A 258 -1.02 15.98 3.49
CA ALA A 258 0.24 15.80 4.22
C ALA A 258 0.25 16.54 5.56
N ALA A 259 -0.32 17.75 5.61
CA ALA A 259 -0.49 18.48 6.87
C ALA A 259 -1.48 17.79 7.83
N LYS A 260 -2.56 17.17 7.33
CA LYS A 260 -3.47 16.36 8.16
C LYS A 260 -2.75 15.15 8.75
N ALA A 261 -1.95 14.45 7.96
CA ALA A 261 -1.14 13.33 8.43
C ALA A 261 -0.20 13.75 9.57
N LEU A 262 0.51 14.88 9.40
CA LEU A 262 1.38 15.44 10.44
C LEU A 262 0.61 15.84 11.71
N GLU A 263 -0.56 16.48 11.55
CA GLU A 263 -1.40 16.82 12.71
C GLU A 263 -1.86 15.56 13.46
N SER A 264 -2.32 14.54 12.74
CA SER A 264 -2.73 13.25 13.30
C SER A 264 -1.59 12.63 14.10
N ALA A 265 -0.36 12.64 13.58
CA ALA A 265 0.81 12.13 14.31
C ALA A 265 1.09 12.90 15.61
N ILE A 266 1.03 14.24 15.58
CA ILE A 266 1.22 15.09 16.77
C ILE A 266 0.15 14.80 17.84
N LYS A 267 -1.11 14.62 17.42
CA LYS A 267 -2.23 14.27 18.31
C LYS A 267 -2.01 12.91 18.96
N ILE A 268 -1.69 11.89 18.17
CA ILE A 268 -1.42 10.54 18.67
C ILE A 268 -0.26 10.54 19.67
N VAL A 269 0.84 11.25 19.39
CA VAL A 269 1.96 11.40 20.35
C VAL A 269 1.50 12.04 21.65
N SER A 270 0.69 13.10 21.59
CA SER A 270 0.14 13.76 22.77
C SER A 270 -0.75 12.82 23.59
N ASP A 271 -1.58 12.03 22.92
CA ASP A 271 -2.47 11.07 23.56
C ASP A 271 -1.69 9.92 24.22
N GLN A 272 -0.71 9.35 23.52
CA GLN A 272 0.15 8.26 24.04
C GLN A 272 0.94 8.68 25.29
N LYS A 273 1.31 9.95 25.39
CA LYS A 273 2.01 10.51 26.57
C LYS A 273 1.05 11.08 27.63
N GLY A 274 -0.27 11.07 27.38
CA GLY A 274 -1.28 11.58 28.31
C GLY A 274 -1.25 13.11 28.47
N TRP A 275 -0.82 13.84 27.45
CA TRP A 275 -0.71 15.30 27.46
C TRP A 275 -1.95 16.03 26.95
N SER A 276 -2.84 15.31 26.27
CA SER A 276 -4.08 15.88 25.74
C SER A 276 -5.08 16.17 26.88
N THR A 277 -5.67 17.37 26.87
CA THR A 277 -6.62 17.82 27.89
C THR A 277 -8.06 17.89 27.39
N GLY A 278 -8.30 17.73 26.09
CA GLY A 278 -9.61 17.82 25.45
C GLY A 278 -10.07 19.25 25.20
N SER A 279 -9.22 20.25 25.45
CA SER A 279 -9.49 21.67 25.24
C SER A 279 -8.67 22.26 24.08
N GLU A 280 -7.94 21.43 23.35
CA GLU A 280 -7.14 21.81 22.20
C GLU A 280 -8.02 22.15 20.99
N ASN A 281 -7.88 23.36 20.45
CA ASN A 281 -8.70 23.86 19.34
C ASN A 281 -8.01 23.78 17.98
N GLY A 282 -6.83 23.14 17.90
CA GLY A 282 -6.10 22.95 16.65
C GLY A 282 -4.65 22.53 16.85
N ALA A 283 -3.94 22.31 15.74
CA ALA A 283 -2.56 21.81 15.73
C ALA A 283 -1.60 22.61 16.63
N SER A 284 -1.73 23.94 16.67
CA SER A 284 -0.87 24.79 17.53
C SER A 284 -0.97 24.44 19.02
N ASN A 285 -2.16 24.10 19.52
CA ASN A 285 -2.33 23.72 20.93
C ASN A 285 -1.67 22.38 21.23
N TYR A 286 -1.76 21.41 20.31
CA TYR A 286 -1.04 20.15 20.48
C TYR A 286 0.48 20.37 20.40
N ILE A 287 0.97 21.26 19.53
CA ILE A 287 2.40 21.63 19.50
C ILE A 287 2.83 22.28 20.83
N ASP A 288 1.97 23.08 21.46
CA ASP A 288 2.23 23.63 22.80
C ASP A 288 2.39 22.53 23.86
N ASN A 289 1.63 21.44 23.75
CA ASN A 289 1.80 20.27 24.63
C ASN A 289 3.19 19.63 24.44
N LEU A 290 3.68 19.51 23.21
CA LEU A 290 4.98 18.90 22.91
C LEU A 290 6.16 19.74 23.44
N VAL A 291 6.10 21.07 23.34
CA VAL A 291 7.19 21.97 23.77
C VAL A 291 7.11 22.34 25.27
N SER A 292 6.03 21.97 25.93
CA SER A 292 5.79 22.30 27.33
C SER A 292 6.92 21.80 28.23
N LYS A 293 7.47 22.71 29.06
CA LYS A 293 8.44 22.36 30.11
C LYS A 293 7.86 21.33 31.09
N LYS A 294 6.55 21.38 31.34
CA LYS A 294 5.88 20.45 32.26
C LYS A 294 5.86 19.02 31.71
N ASN A 295 5.86 18.88 30.39
CA ASN A 295 5.81 17.61 29.68
C ASN A 295 7.21 17.07 29.33
N GLY A 296 8.26 17.67 29.88
CA GLY A 296 9.65 17.24 29.64
C GLY A 296 10.29 17.76 28.36
N ARG A 297 9.65 18.68 27.63
CA ARG A 297 10.12 19.23 26.33
C ARG A 297 10.43 18.13 25.31
N TYR A 298 9.37 17.53 24.77
CA TYR A 298 9.49 16.54 23.71
C TYR A 298 10.12 17.10 22.43
N ILE A 299 9.86 18.38 22.17
CA ILE A 299 10.50 19.17 21.12
C ILE A 299 11.04 20.46 21.71
N ASP A 300 12.07 21.02 21.07
CA ASP A 300 12.62 22.31 21.44
C ASP A 300 11.74 23.49 20.98
N PRO A 301 11.85 24.67 21.60
CA PRO A 301 11.07 25.85 21.21
C PRO A 301 11.19 26.22 19.72
N TRP A 302 12.39 26.11 19.15
CA TRP A 302 12.62 26.43 17.74
C TRP A 302 11.95 25.41 16.80
N GLU A 303 11.84 24.14 17.20
CA GLU A 303 11.11 23.11 16.46
C GLU A 303 9.61 23.40 16.47
N ALA A 304 9.08 23.82 17.62
CA ALA A 304 7.69 24.22 17.78
C ALA A 304 7.35 25.43 16.89
N ASP A 305 8.25 26.41 16.81
CA ASP A 305 8.08 27.59 15.95
C ASP A 305 8.02 27.19 14.47
N ILE A 306 8.91 26.30 14.01
CA ILE A 306 8.89 25.78 12.63
C ILE A 306 7.61 25.00 12.35
N LEU A 307 7.18 24.12 13.24
CA LEU A 307 5.95 23.33 13.08
C LEU A 307 4.71 24.24 13.01
N LYS A 308 4.60 25.23 13.90
CA LYS A 308 3.49 26.20 13.85
C LYS A 308 3.51 27.01 12.55
N ASP A 309 4.69 27.39 12.08
CA ASP A 309 4.85 28.09 10.80
C ASP A 309 4.45 27.24 9.61
N TYR A 310 4.82 25.95 9.62
CA TYR A 310 4.37 24.98 8.63
C TYR A 310 2.85 24.90 8.57
N PHE A 311 2.17 24.68 9.71
CA PHE A 311 0.71 24.63 9.74
C PHE A 311 0.05 25.94 9.32
N ARG A 312 0.61 27.08 9.73
CA ARG A 312 0.10 28.39 9.34
C ARG A 312 0.21 28.63 7.84
N LYS A 313 1.32 28.26 7.20
CA LYS A 313 1.64 28.57 5.80
C LYS A 313 1.21 27.51 4.80
N VAL A 314 1.05 26.27 5.22
CA VAL A 314 0.64 25.13 4.37
C VAL A 314 -0.82 24.77 4.64
N ARG A 315 -1.17 24.48 5.89
CA ARG A 315 -2.52 23.98 6.21
C ARG A 315 -3.57 25.07 6.22
N ASN A 316 -3.33 26.16 6.95
CA ASN A 316 -4.37 27.19 7.15
C ASN A 316 -4.58 28.04 5.89
N SER A 317 -3.52 28.26 5.10
CA SER A 317 -3.62 28.94 3.81
C SER A 317 -4.47 28.15 2.81
N LEU A 318 -4.30 26.82 2.75
CA LEU A 318 -5.06 25.95 1.83
C LEU A 318 -6.43 25.52 2.38
N GLY A 319 -6.59 25.46 3.70
CA GLY A 319 -7.78 24.92 4.37
C GLY A 319 -8.89 25.94 4.65
N HIS A 320 -8.64 27.24 4.47
CA HIS A 320 -9.64 28.30 4.62
C HIS A 320 -10.14 28.78 3.25
N GLY A 321 -11.45 29.05 3.16
CA GLY A 321 -12.05 29.60 1.93
C GLY A 321 -11.47 30.98 1.61
N PRO A 322 -11.20 31.31 0.33
CA PRO A 322 -10.46 32.49 -0.05
C PRO A 322 -11.34 33.77 -0.06
N GLY A 323 -12.62 33.63 0.26
CA GLY A 323 -13.59 34.73 0.13
C GLY A 323 -13.73 35.12 -1.34
N SER A 324 -13.40 36.37 -1.64
CA SER A 324 -13.39 36.94 -2.99
C SER A 324 -12.06 36.75 -3.75
N GLU A 325 -11.01 36.25 -3.08
CA GLU A 325 -9.70 36.01 -3.68
C GLU A 325 -9.65 34.64 -4.41
N PRO A 326 -8.71 34.41 -5.33
CA PRO A 326 -8.47 33.07 -5.86
C PRO A 326 -7.97 32.12 -4.77
N MET A 327 -8.30 30.83 -4.90
CA MET A 327 -7.75 29.80 -4.02
C MET A 327 -6.21 29.86 -4.06
N PRO A 328 -5.54 29.98 -2.91
CA PRO A 328 -4.09 29.85 -2.88
C PRO A 328 -3.69 28.44 -3.32
N SER A 329 -2.67 28.34 -4.16
CA SER A 329 -2.10 27.07 -4.59
C SER A 329 -0.60 27.08 -4.37
N LEU A 330 -0.06 25.92 -3.99
CA LEU A 330 1.38 25.71 -3.96
C LEU A 330 1.85 25.31 -5.37
N SER A 331 3.04 25.77 -5.75
CA SER A 331 3.75 25.21 -6.90
C SER A 331 4.14 23.75 -6.64
N ILE A 332 4.40 22.98 -7.69
CA ILE A 332 4.83 21.57 -7.57
C ILE A 332 6.00 21.41 -6.59
N PRO A 333 7.11 22.20 -6.69
CA PRO A 333 8.22 22.08 -5.73
C PRO A 333 7.83 22.43 -4.28
N GLN A 334 6.86 23.33 -4.08
CA GLN A 334 6.37 23.67 -2.75
C GLN A 334 5.47 22.57 -2.18
N THR A 335 4.70 21.90 -3.02
CA THR A 335 3.93 20.71 -2.65
C THR A 335 4.85 19.57 -2.25
N ASP A 336 5.88 19.28 -3.06
CA ASP A 336 6.88 18.24 -2.78
C ASP A 336 7.58 18.53 -1.45
N TRP A 337 8.07 19.77 -1.30
CA TRP A 337 8.67 20.23 -0.05
C TRP A 337 7.73 20.04 1.14
N ALA A 338 6.44 20.36 1.01
CA ALA A 338 5.49 20.24 2.10
C ALA A 338 5.28 18.77 2.52
N ILE A 339 5.11 17.87 1.54
CA ILE A 339 4.94 16.43 1.79
C ILE A 339 6.19 15.84 2.44
N GLU A 340 7.37 16.10 1.88
CA GLU A 340 8.65 15.60 2.39
C GLU A 340 8.95 16.11 3.82
N ASN A 341 8.61 17.38 4.10
CA ASN A 341 8.75 17.94 5.44
C ASN A 341 7.76 17.30 6.43
N ALA A 342 6.52 17.08 6.02
CA ALA A 342 5.53 16.40 6.85
C ALA A 342 6.00 14.97 7.18
N MET A 343 6.45 14.20 6.20
CA MET A 343 7.02 12.87 6.40
C MET A 343 8.21 12.90 7.37
N SER A 344 9.14 13.84 7.17
CA SER A 344 10.32 13.99 8.03
C SER A 344 9.97 14.32 9.48
N TRP A 345 8.99 15.20 9.69
CA TRP A 345 8.50 15.54 11.03
C TRP A 345 7.80 14.37 11.69
N VAL A 346 6.87 13.70 10.99
CA VAL A 346 6.19 12.50 11.52
C VAL A 346 7.21 11.45 11.93
N ARG A 347 8.17 11.12 11.05
CA ARG A 347 9.24 10.16 11.35
C ARG A 347 10.00 10.53 12.62
N THR A 348 10.37 11.80 12.76
CA THR A 348 11.13 12.29 13.91
C THR A 348 10.31 12.20 15.20
N LEU A 349 9.03 12.59 15.15
CA LEU A 349 8.12 12.54 16.28
C LEU A 349 7.83 11.10 16.72
N ILE A 350 7.66 10.15 15.80
CA ILE A 350 7.42 8.75 16.15
C ILE A 350 8.67 8.13 16.77
N ARG A 351 9.87 8.39 16.22
CA ARG A 351 11.12 7.83 16.76
C ARG A 351 11.39 8.25 18.21
N ARG A 352 11.14 9.51 18.55
CA ARG A 352 11.24 10.02 19.93
C ARG A 352 10.24 9.37 20.90
N LEU A 353 9.21 8.70 20.40
CA LEU A 353 8.23 8.00 21.23
C LEU A 353 8.76 6.63 21.66
N SER A 354 9.64 6.04 20.84
CA SER A 354 10.29 4.75 21.06
C SER A 354 11.59 4.85 21.86
N GLU A 355 12.11 6.07 22.07
CA GLU A 355 13.17 6.41 23.03
C GLU A 355 12.57 6.60 24.44
#